data_AF-A0A7K1BD36-F1
#
_entry.id   AF-A0A7K1BD36-F1
#
_cell.length_a   1.000
_cell.length_b   1.000
_cell.length_c   1.000
_cell.angle_alpha   90.00
_cell.angle_beta   90.00
_cell.angle_gamma   90.00
#
_symmetry.space_group_name_H-M   'P 1'
#
loop_
_entity.id
_entity.type
_entity.pdbx_description
1 polymer ?
#
loop_
_entity_poly.entity_id
_entity_poly.type
_entity_poly.pdbx_seq_one_letter_code
_entity_poly.pdbx_strand_id
1 'polypeptide(L)' 'RFVTLAVGCTGGKHRSVAIAQEIARQLTSKEFGAYATHRDVGRE' A
#
# COMPACT_ATOMS: atom_id res chain seq x y z
N ARG A 1 4.37 -11.85 14.12
CA ARG A 1 4.46 -12.42 12.75
C ARG A 1 3.63 -11.51 11.84
N PHE A 2 4.15 -11.07 10.70
CA PHE A 2 3.49 -10.09 9.83
C PHE A 2 2.94 -10.75 8.57
N VAL A 3 1.94 -10.10 7.95
CA VAL A 3 1.45 -10.42 6.61
C VAL A 3 1.84 -9.26 5.69
N THR A 4 2.39 -9.57 4.52
CA THR A 4 2.74 -8.56 3.51
C THR A 4 1.81 -8.71 2.31
N LEU A 5 1.14 -7.62 1.94
CA LEU A 5 0.26 -7.55 0.78
C LEU A 5 0.92 -6.69 -0.29
N ALA A 6 1.04 -7.22 -1.52
CA ALA A 6 1.63 -6.50 -2.65
C ALA A 6 0.56 -6.14 -3.68
N VAL A 7 0.52 -4.87 -4.09
CA VAL A 7 -0.38 -4.36 -5.13
C VAL A 7 0.44 -3.73 -6.24
N GLY A 8 0.30 -4.23 -7.46
CA GLY A 8 1.07 -3.79 -8.62
C GLY A 8 0.22 -3.05 -9.65
N CYS A 9 0.82 -2.03 -10.27
CA CYS A 9 0.36 -1.48 -11.55
C CYS A 9 1.59 -1.26 -12.44
N THR A 10 1.42 -1.08 -13.75
CA THR A 10 2.55 -1.04 -14.70
C THR A 10 3.65 -0.06 -14.30
N GLY A 11 3.29 1.14 -13.84
CA GLY A 11 4.26 2.19 -13.48
C GLY A 11 4.55 2.32 -11.98
N GLY A 12 3.91 1.53 -11.11
CA GLY A 12 4.16 1.56 -9.66
C GLY A 12 3.82 2.85 -8.90
N LYS A 13 3.39 3.93 -9.58
CA LYS A 13 3.27 5.29 -9.02
C LYS A 13 1.84 5.83 -8.84
N HIS A 14 0.81 5.21 -9.45
CA HIS A 14 -0.56 5.75 -9.43
C HIS A 14 -1.59 4.79 -8.81
N ARG A 15 -2.06 3.80 -9.59
CA ARG A 15 -3.15 2.89 -9.17
C ARG A 15 -2.76 2.04 -7.97
N SER A 16 -1.55 1.46 -8.00
CA SER A 16 -1.04 0.65 -6.88
C SER A 16 -0.90 1.45 -5.59
N VAL A 17 -0.43 2.70 -5.69
CA VAL A 17 -0.26 3.61 -4.55
C VAL A 17 -1.61 3.90 -3.90
N ALA A 18 -2.59 4.33 -4.70
CA ALA A 18 -3.94 4.64 -4.21
C ALA A 18 -4.61 3.44 -3.53
N ILE A 19 -4.53 2.26 -4.15
CA ILE A 19 -5.13 1.04 -3.60
C ILE A 19 -4.42 0.62 -2.30
N ALA A 20 -3.08 0.66 -2.25
CA ALA A 20 -2.33 0.29 -1.05
C ALA A 20 -2.65 1.21 0.13
N GLN A 21 -2.77 2.52 -0.12
CA GLN A 21 -3.19 3.50 0.90
C GLN A 21 -4.60 3.20 1.42
N GLU A 22 -5.54 2.91 0.53
CA GLU A 22 -6.92 2.64 0.90
C GLU A 22 -7.06 1.34 1.71
N ILE A 23 -6.33 0.28 1.35
CA ILE A 23 -6.28 -0.96 2.13
C ILE A 23 -5.73 -0.69 3.53
N ALA A 24 -4.62 0.03 3.65
CA ALA A 24 -4.05 0.37 4.95
C ALA A 24 -5.04 1.20 5.80
N ARG A 25 -5.70 2.20 5.19
CA ARG A 25 -6.72 3.02 5.86
C ARG A 25 -7.88 2.16 6.39
N GLN A 26 -8.41 1.24 5.59
CA GLN A 26 -9.50 0.36 6.00
C GLN A 26 -9.07 -0.60 7.12
N LEU A 27 -7.87 -1.16 7.05
CA LEU A 27 -7.36 -2.06 8.09
C LEU A 27 -7.13 -1.31 9.41
N THR A 28 -6.51 -0.14 9.36
CA THR A 28 -6.33 0.72 10.54
C THR A 28 -7.67 1.14 11.14
N SER A 29 -8.70 1.39 10.31
CA SER A 29 -10.06 1.69 10.80
C SER A 29 -10.73 0.54 11.55
N LYS A 30 -10.22 -0.69 11.38
CA LYS A 30 -10.66 -1.91 12.07
C LYS A 30 -9.66 -2.34 13.16
N GLU A 31 -8.85 -1.40 13.64
CA GLU A 31 -7.86 -1.60 14.72
C GLU A 31 -6.72 -2.59 14.38
N PHE A 32 -6.53 -2.92 13.09
CA PHE A 32 -5.35 -3.67 12.66
C PHE A 32 -4.17 -2.72 12.45
N GLY A 33 -3.00 -3.08 12.99
CA GLY A 33 -1.75 -2.37 12.69
C GLY A 33 -1.32 -2.58 11.24
N ALA A 34 -1.62 -1.63 10.37
CA ALA A 34 -1.30 -1.66 8.95
C ALA A 34 -0.63 -0.36 8.49
N TYR A 35 0.32 -0.49 7.55
CA TYR A 35 0.99 0.65 6.92
C TYR A 35 1.26 0.33 5.45
N ALA A 36 1.17 1.36 4.59
CA ALA A 36 1.47 1.24 3.17
C ALA A 36 2.91 1.67 2.89
N THR A 37 3.59 0.96 2.00
CA THR A 37 4.89 1.37 1.44
C THR A 37 4.81 1.41 -0.08
N HIS A 38 5.59 2.30 -0.71
CA HIS A 38 5.50 2.55 -2.15
C HIS A 38 6.89 2.37 -2.79
N ARG A 39 7.15 1.20 -3.38
CA ARG A 39 8.48 0.82 -3.89
C ARG A 39 9.02 1.76 -4.96
N ASP A 40 8.15 2.19 -5.87
CA ASP A 40 8.54 2.91 -7.09
C ASP A 40 8.31 4.43 -6.99
N VAL A 41 7.74 4.94 -5.89
CA VAL A 41 7.59 6.39 -5.64
C VAL A 41 8.94 6.98 -5.21
N GLY A 42 9.33 8.12 -5.78
CA GLY A 42 10.61 8.79 -5.47
C GLY A 42 11.84 8.09 -6.06
N ARG A 43 11.63 7.08 -6.90
CA ARG A 43 12.67 6.55 -7.80
C ARG A 43 12.53 7.27 -9.15
N GLU A 44 13.28 8.37 -9.27
CA GLU A 44 13.71 8.98 -10.53
C GLU A 44 15.24 8.84 -10.66
#